data_AF-A0A534JVD6-F1
#
_entry.id   AF-A0A534JVD6-F1
#
_cell.length_a   1.000
_cell.length_b   1.000
_cell.length_c   1.000
_cell.angle_alpha   90.00
_cell.angle_beta   90.00
_cell.angle_gamma   90.00
#
_symmetry.space_group_name_H-M   'P 1'
#
loop_
_entity.id
_entity.type
_entity.pdbx_description
1 polymer ?
#
loop_
_entity_poly.entity_id
_entity_poly.type
_entity_poly.pdbx_seq_one_letter_code
_entity_poly.pdbx_strand_id
1 'polypeptide(L)'
;MDDWKDSDSDRSFRAALLEALDRRPHVVGQGPEGLLWLASVLLLGTNLLLVFAVFVNLIGGLGPVNPSRILWAAFGMDLVGVALFGWIFWDSAGRSEGPARVVRRVAALLLFLWIGLTAVWRFALPAALGTNIQDLFTAFLTGPTDFPARFRQDLTAVYEIFGLWIAAAAVFVAAHVLLAIVRRMARADDWARGLPVYAWTLAAGISLVATVFIVLSFLYVLAGRPLADDF
;
A
#
# COMPACT_ATOMS: atom_id res chain seq x y z
N MET A 1 34.61 -33.21 -55.30
CA MET A 1 33.28 -32.60 -55.49
C MET A 1 32.56 -32.89 -54.19
N ASP A 2 32.72 -31.95 -53.26
CA ASP A 2 32.58 -32.13 -51.81
C ASP A 2 31.20 -31.64 -51.39
N ASP A 3 30.32 -32.56 -50.97
CA ASP A 3 28.92 -32.25 -50.62
C ASP A 3 28.45 -33.00 -49.35
N TRP A 4 29.34 -33.12 -48.36
CA TRP A 4 29.05 -33.88 -47.12
C TRP A 4 29.35 -33.15 -45.81
N LYS A 5 29.64 -31.84 -45.85
CA LYS A 5 29.99 -31.07 -44.63
C LYS A 5 28.87 -30.16 -44.10
N ASP A 6 27.80 -29.95 -44.86
CA ASP A 6 26.74 -29.01 -44.47
C ASP A 6 25.67 -29.60 -43.54
N SER A 7 25.42 -30.92 -43.57
CA SER A 7 24.33 -31.51 -42.78
C SER A 7 24.61 -31.62 -41.28
N ASP A 8 25.88 -31.83 -40.89
CA ASP A 8 26.30 -31.93 -39.49
C ASP A 8 26.43 -30.55 -38.83
N SER A 9 26.86 -29.57 -39.61
CA SER A 9 26.87 -28.15 -39.22
C SER A 9 25.45 -27.68 -38.89
N ASP A 10 24.47 -27.95 -39.76
CA ASP A 10 23.09 -27.48 -39.55
C ASP A 10 22.43 -28.16 -38.35
N ARG A 11 22.76 -29.44 -38.09
CA ARG A 11 22.25 -30.17 -36.92
C ARG A 11 22.87 -29.69 -35.61
N SER A 12 24.18 -29.43 -35.58
CA SER A 12 24.86 -28.88 -34.41
C SER A 12 24.44 -27.45 -34.12
N PHE A 13 24.24 -26.64 -35.17
CA PHE A 13 23.71 -25.28 -35.05
C PHE A 13 22.27 -25.29 -34.54
N ARG A 14 21.40 -26.18 -35.05
CA ARG A 14 20.03 -26.34 -34.53
C ARG A 14 20.01 -26.83 -33.09
N ALA A 15 20.87 -27.76 -32.71
CA ALA A 15 20.96 -28.23 -31.32
C ALA A 15 21.48 -27.12 -30.38
N ALA A 16 22.52 -26.39 -30.80
CA ALA A 16 23.03 -25.25 -30.05
C ALA A 16 22.03 -24.08 -30.01
N LEU A 17 21.25 -23.86 -31.06
CA LEU A 17 20.19 -22.87 -31.11
C LEU A 17 19.01 -23.28 -30.23
N LEU A 18 18.63 -24.56 -30.21
CA LEU A 18 17.59 -25.09 -29.32
C LEU A 18 18.03 -25.02 -27.86
N GLU A 19 19.28 -25.36 -27.55
CA GLU A 19 19.82 -25.23 -26.19
C GLU A 19 20.03 -23.75 -25.81
N ALA A 20 20.37 -22.88 -26.75
CA ALA A 20 20.41 -21.43 -26.52
C ALA A 20 19.01 -20.82 -26.38
N LEU A 21 17.97 -21.39 -27.01
CA LEU A 21 16.56 -21.02 -26.84
C LEU A 21 15.99 -21.56 -25.53
N ASP A 22 16.40 -22.75 -25.10
CA ASP A 22 16.07 -23.34 -23.80
C ASP A 22 16.79 -22.59 -22.65
N ARG A 23 18.00 -22.09 -22.92
CA ARG A 23 18.76 -21.16 -22.05
C ARG A 23 18.46 -19.68 -22.27
N ARG A 24 17.55 -19.30 -23.19
CA ARG A 24 17.12 -17.90 -23.21
C ARG A 24 16.47 -17.63 -21.87
N PRO A 25 16.79 -16.50 -21.22
CA PRO A 25 16.07 -16.10 -20.02
C PRO A 25 14.62 -16.15 -20.41
N HIS A 26 13.85 -16.99 -19.70
CA HIS A 26 12.42 -17.08 -19.89
C HIS A 26 11.94 -15.64 -20.01
N VAL A 27 11.32 -15.32 -21.16
CA VAL A 27 10.55 -14.10 -21.36
C VAL A 27 9.93 -13.81 -20.00
N VAL A 28 10.29 -12.66 -19.39
CA VAL A 28 9.92 -12.26 -18.03
C VAL A 28 8.41 -12.33 -17.93
N GLY A 29 7.95 -13.54 -17.66
CA GLY A 29 6.61 -13.97 -17.97
C GLY A 29 5.87 -13.78 -16.70
N GLN A 30 5.38 -12.55 -16.49
CA GLN A 30 4.36 -12.17 -15.51
C GLN A 30 4.25 -13.13 -14.31
N GLY A 31 5.39 -13.37 -13.65
CA GLY A 31 5.42 -14.17 -12.43
C GLY A 31 4.89 -13.32 -11.28
N PRO A 32 4.35 -13.93 -10.21
CA PRO A 32 4.07 -13.23 -8.96
C PRO A 32 5.25 -12.35 -8.51
N GLU A 33 6.48 -12.80 -8.76
CA GLU A 33 7.74 -12.12 -8.45
C GLU A 33 7.91 -10.76 -9.14
N GLY A 34 7.59 -10.66 -10.45
CA GLY A 34 7.68 -9.39 -11.19
C GLY A 34 6.64 -8.37 -10.73
N LEU A 35 5.43 -8.85 -10.41
CA LEU A 35 4.37 -8.01 -9.84
C LEU A 35 4.69 -7.59 -8.40
N LEU A 36 5.34 -8.45 -7.60
CA LEU A 36 5.81 -8.10 -6.25
C LEU A 36 6.92 -7.06 -6.28
N TRP A 37 7.83 -7.14 -7.25
CA TRP A 37 8.85 -6.11 -7.44
C TRP A 37 8.20 -4.77 -7.76
N LEU A 38 7.25 -4.74 -8.69
CA LEU A 38 6.51 -3.52 -9.04
C LEU A 38 5.71 -2.97 -7.84
N ALA A 39 5.00 -3.83 -7.10
CA ALA A 39 4.27 -3.43 -5.90
C ALA A 39 5.22 -2.88 -4.81
N SER A 40 6.37 -3.51 -4.63
CA SER A 40 7.39 -3.06 -3.67
C SER A 40 7.98 -1.71 -4.07
N VAL A 41 8.27 -1.49 -5.37
CA VAL A 41 8.75 -0.21 -5.90
C VAL A 41 7.69 0.88 -5.74
N LEU A 42 6.43 0.58 -6.02
CA LEU A 42 5.31 1.52 -5.82
C LEU A 42 5.13 1.91 -4.34
N LEU A 43 5.14 0.93 -3.43
CA LEU A 43 5.01 1.17 -2.00
C LEU A 43 6.24 1.90 -1.44
N LEU A 44 7.44 1.57 -1.91
CA LEU A 44 8.66 2.29 -1.53
C LEU A 44 8.63 3.73 -2.05
N GLY A 45 8.29 3.93 -3.32
CA GLY A 45 8.14 5.24 -3.94
C GLY A 45 7.10 6.10 -3.22
N THR A 46 5.98 5.48 -2.82
CA THR A 46 4.95 6.11 -1.99
C THR A 46 5.53 6.59 -0.66
N ASN A 47 6.20 5.71 0.10
CA ASN A 47 6.81 6.09 1.37
C ASN A 47 7.85 7.21 1.21
N LEU A 48 8.69 7.14 0.17
CA LEU A 48 9.67 8.18 -0.13
C LEU A 48 9.02 9.52 -0.47
N LEU A 49 7.93 9.52 -1.24
CA LEU A 49 7.18 10.73 -1.58
C LEU A 49 6.46 11.32 -0.37
N LEU A 50 5.96 10.47 0.55
CA LEU A 50 5.38 10.93 1.82
C LEU A 50 6.44 11.61 2.69
N VAL A 51 7.62 11.00 2.85
CA VAL A 51 8.75 11.61 3.57
C VAL A 51 9.17 12.93 2.91
N PHE A 52 9.25 12.96 1.58
CA PHE A 52 9.59 14.16 0.84
C PHE A 52 8.52 15.26 1.00
N ALA A 53 7.23 14.92 0.94
CA ALA A 53 6.14 15.87 1.15
C ALA A 53 6.19 16.49 2.55
N VAL A 54 6.44 15.68 3.58
CA VAL A 54 6.63 16.16 4.96
C VAL A 54 7.84 17.10 5.03
N PHE A 55 8.97 16.72 4.44
CA PHE A 55 10.18 17.53 4.42
C PHE A 55 9.97 18.89 3.74
N VAL A 56 9.34 18.90 2.55
CA VAL A 56 9.01 20.14 1.83
C VAL A 56 8.06 21.02 2.64
N ASN A 57 7.12 20.43 3.37
CA ASN A 57 6.21 21.17 4.23
C ASN A 57 6.92 21.79 5.45
N LEU A 58 7.89 21.08 6.05
CA LEU A 58 8.67 21.57 7.20
C LEU A 58 9.57 22.76 6.86
N ILE A 59 10.13 22.81 5.65
CA ILE A 59 11.01 23.90 5.21
C ILE A 59 10.26 25.10 4.62
N GLY A 60 8.92 25.14 4.73
CA GLY A 60 8.10 26.24 4.22
C GLY A 60 7.84 26.23 2.71
N GLY A 61 8.06 25.09 2.05
CA GLY A 61 7.85 24.90 0.62
C GLY A 61 9.06 25.23 -0.25
N LEU A 62 9.34 24.39 -1.26
CA LEU A 62 10.36 24.64 -2.28
C LEU A 62 9.74 25.35 -3.48
N GLY A 63 9.45 26.65 -3.35
CA GLY A 63 9.01 27.51 -4.47
C GLY A 63 7.83 26.92 -5.28
N PRO A 64 8.02 26.45 -6.54
CA PRO A 64 6.95 25.94 -7.40
C PRO A 64 6.43 24.54 -7.02
N VAL A 65 7.06 23.85 -6.07
CA VAL A 65 6.67 22.50 -5.67
C VAL A 65 5.48 22.57 -4.72
N ASN A 66 4.28 22.27 -5.24
CA ASN A 66 3.07 22.22 -4.43
C ASN A 66 3.01 20.90 -3.62
N PRO A 67 3.15 20.94 -2.28
CA PRO A 67 3.18 19.74 -1.42
C PRO A 67 1.90 18.91 -1.54
N SER A 68 0.76 19.55 -1.81
CA SER A 68 -0.51 18.89 -2.04
C SER A 68 -0.48 17.96 -3.23
N ARG A 69 0.15 18.34 -4.35
CA ARG A 69 0.26 17.48 -5.54
C ARG A 69 1.12 16.24 -5.28
N ILE A 70 2.19 16.39 -4.51
CA ILE A 70 3.06 15.28 -4.10
C ILE A 70 2.28 14.31 -3.21
N LEU A 71 1.52 14.84 -2.26
CA LEU A 71 0.72 14.03 -1.35
C LEU A 71 -0.37 13.24 -2.11
N TRP A 72 -1.04 13.88 -3.06
CA TRP A 72 -2.02 13.22 -3.94
C TRP A 72 -1.39 12.12 -4.79
N ALA A 73 -0.22 12.36 -5.38
CA ALA A 73 0.50 11.34 -6.15
C ALA A 73 0.90 10.16 -5.25
N ALA A 74 1.40 10.43 -4.04
CA ALA A 74 1.75 9.41 -3.07
C ALA A 74 0.52 8.57 -2.67
N PHE A 75 -0.61 9.21 -2.34
CA PHE A 75 -1.84 8.48 -2.02
C PHE A 75 -2.39 7.67 -3.20
N GLY A 76 -2.26 8.16 -4.43
CA GLY A 76 -2.64 7.40 -5.62
C GLY A 76 -1.77 6.14 -5.78
N MET A 77 -0.45 6.29 -5.65
CA MET A 77 0.49 5.17 -5.74
C MET A 77 0.33 4.15 -4.61
N ASP A 78 -0.04 4.60 -3.41
CA ASP A 78 -0.38 3.76 -2.26
C ASP A 78 -1.52 2.80 -2.61
N LEU A 79 -2.63 3.34 -3.12
CA LEU A 79 -3.80 2.56 -3.50
C LEU A 79 -3.49 1.58 -4.64
N VAL A 80 -2.73 2.01 -5.65
CA VAL A 80 -2.32 1.15 -6.77
C VAL A 80 -1.39 0.03 -6.29
N GLY A 81 -0.42 0.36 -5.43
CA GLY A 81 0.52 -0.61 -4.86
C GLY A 81 -0.21 -1.70 -4.06
N VAL A 82 -1.15 -1.30 -3.19
CA VAL A 82 -1.97 -2.27 -2.43
C VAL A 82 -2.94 -3.03 -3.33
N ALA A 83 -3.47 -2.43 -4.39
CA ALA A 83 -4.33 -3.13 -5.36
C ALA A 83 -3.59 -4.25 -6.08
N LEU A 84 -2.37 -3.96 -6.55
CA LEU A 84 -1.50 -4.97 -7.14
C LEU A 84 -1.16 -6.07 -6.14
N PHE A 85 -0.89 -5.70 -4.90
CA PHE A 85 -0.60 -6.66 -3.84
C PHE A 85 -1.79 -7.59 -3.55
N GLY A 86 -3.00 -7.02 -3.44
CA GLY A 86 -4.25 -7.80 -3.32
C GLY A 86 -4.47 -8.72 -4.51
N TRP A 87 -4.22 -8.23 -5.72
CA TRP A 87 -4.34 -9.01 -6.95
C TRP A 87 -3.40 -10.21 -7.00
N ILE A 88 -2.13 -10.04 -6.58
CA ILE A 88 -1.15 -11.14 -6.51
C ILE A 88 -1.67 -12.26 -5.59
N PHE A 89 -2.19 -11.90 -4.41
CA PHE A 89 -2.73 -12.91 -3.49
C PHE A 89 -4.02 -13.55 -4.01
N TRP A 90 -4.88 -12.77 -4.66
CA TRP A 90 -6.10 -13.29 -5.29
C TRP A 90 -5.79 -14.32 -6.39
N ASP A 91 -4.90 -13.99 -7.31
CA ASP A 91 -4.48 -14.87 -8.40
C ASP A 91 -3.76 -16.12 -7.85
N SER A 92 -2.86 -15.94 -6.88
CA SER A 92 -2.15 -17.07 -6.24
C SER A 92 -3.08 -18.04 -5.50
N ALA A 93 -4.28 -17.60 -5.11
CA ALA A 93 -5.27 -18.47 -4.47
C ALA A 93 -5.84 -19.50 -5.45
N GLY A 94 -5.94 -19.17 -6.75
CA GLY A 94 -6.39 -20.10 -7.79
C GLY A 94 -5.47 -21.32 -7.93
N ARG A 95 -4.17 -21.13 -7.65
CA ARG A 95 -3.13 -22.16 -7.72
C ARG A 95 -2.94 -22.94 -6.42
N SER A 96 -3.65 -22.58 -5.35
CA SER A 96 -3.60 -23.27 -4.06
C SER A 96 -4.82 -24.15 -3.86
N GLU A 97 -4.69 -25.19 -3.03
CA GLU A 97 -5.79 -26.08 -2.64
C GLU A 97 -6.08 -25.99 -1.14
N GLY A 98 -7.30 -26.39 -0.76
CA GLY A 98 -7.69 -26.49 0.65
C GLY A 98 -7.66 -25.17 1.42
N PRO A 99 -7.29 -25.20 2.73
CA PRO A 99 -7.29 -24.01 3.59
C PRO A 99 -6.42 -22.85 3.10
N ALA A 100 -5.32 -23.15 2.41
CA ALA A 100 -4.41 -22.13 1.88
C ALA A 100 -5.08 -21.24 0.83
N ARG A 101 -5.96 -21.79 -0.01
CA ARG A 101 -6.77 -21.02 -0.96
C ARG A 101 -7.68 -20.02 -0.25
N VAL A 102 -8.37 -20.47 0.80
CA VAL A 102 -9.32 -19.63 1.54
C VAL A 102 -8.58 -18.47 2.20
N VAL A 103 -7.49 -18.74 2.91
CA VAL A 103 -6.71 -17.69 3.58
C VAL A 103 -6.15 -16.67 2.59
N ARG A 104 -5.65 -17.10 1.43
CA ARG A 104 -5.18 -16.18 0.37
C ARG A 104 -6.30 -15.29 -0.18
N ARG A 105 -7.49 -15.84 -0.41
CA ARG A 105 -8.66 -15.05 -0.84
C ARG A 105 -9.08 -14.04 0.23
N VAL A 106 -9.17 -14.46 1.50
CA VAL A 106 -9.55 -13.55 2.58
C VAL A 106 -8.51 -12.43 2.73
N ALA A 107 -7.22 -12.75 2.66
CA ALA A 107 -6.16 -11.73 2.69
C ALA A 107 -6.30 -10.73 1.54
N ALA A 108 -6.53 -11.20 0.31
CA ALA A 108 -6.76 -10.33 -0.84
C ALA A 108 -8.02 -9.47 -0.66
N LEU A 109 -9.13 -10.04 -0.19
CA LEU A 109 -10.36 -9.30 0.08
C LEU A 109 -10.18 -8.23 1.16
N LEU A 110 -9.38 -8.49 2.20
CA LEU A 110 -9.05 -7.49 3.21
C LEU A 110 -8.20 -6.35 2.63
N LEU A 111 -7.25 -6.65 1.73
CA LEU A 111 -6.49 -5.62 1.02
C LEU A 111 -7.39 -4.77 0.11
N PHE A 112 -8.34 -5.38 -0.60
CA PHE A 112 -9.33 -4.63 -1.40
C PHE A 112 -10.29 -3.82 -0.53
N LEU A 113 -10.74 -4.36 0.60
CA LEU A 113 -11.55 -3.65 1.58
C LEU A 113 -10.79 -2.45 2.14
N TRP A 114 -9.50 -2.61 2.43
CA TRP A 114 -8.64 -1.52 2.87
C TRP A 114 -8.59 -0.38 1.86
N ILE A 115 -8.46 -0.70 0.56
CA ILE A 115 -8.48 0.29 -0.53
C ILE A 115 -9.81 1.04 -0.52
N GLY A 116 -10.93 0.31 -0.44
CA GLY A 116 -12.27 0.89 -0.40
C GLY A 116 -12.44 1.85 0.79
N LEU A 117 -12.14 1.38 2.00
CA LEU A 117 -12.20 2.20 3.21
C LEU A 117 -11.31 3.44 3.09
N THR A 118 -10.08 3.25 2.60
CA THR A 118 -9.10 4.33 2.44
C THR A 118 -9.54 5.36 1.42
N ALA A 119 -10.10 4.95 0.28
CA ALA A 119 -10.67 5.87 -0.70
C ALA A 119 -11.88 6.63 -0.13
N VAL A 120 -12.72 5.97 0.66
CA VAL A 120 -13.90 6.60 1.26
C VAL A 120 -13.50 7.68 2.26
N TRP A 121 -12.67 7.36 3.26
CA TRP A 121 -12.32 8.35 4.29
C TRP A 121 -11.37 9.43 3.79
N ARG A 122 -10.45 9.10 2.84
CA ARG A 122 -9.52 10.10 2.28
C ARG A 122 -10.16 11.02 1.26
N PHE A 123 -11.11 10.53 0.46
CA PHE A 123 -11.59 11.26 -0.72
C PHE A 123 -13.10 11.43 -0.74
N ALA A 124 -13.88 10.35 -0.63
CA ALA A 124 -15.33 10.42 -0.82
C ALA A 124 -16.02 11.28 0.25
N LEU A 125 -15.68 11.06 1.52
CA LEU A 125 -16.26 11.82 2.64
C LEU A 125 -15.83 13.30 2.60
N PRO A 126 -14.53 13.65 2.50
CA PRO A 126 -14.14 15.05 2.35
C PRO A 126 -14.81 15.75 1.15
N ALA A 127 -14.88 15.08 0.00
CA ALA A 127 -15.52 15.63 -1.19
C ALA A 127 -17.03 15.87 -1.01
N ALA A 128 -17.74 14.95 -0.34
CA ALA A 128 -19.17 15.11 -0.03
C ALA A 128 -19.43 16.30 0.91
N LEU A 129 -18.46 16.64 1.77
CA LEU A 129 -18.49 17.79 2.67
C LEU A 129 -17.98 19.09 2.02
N GLY A 130 -17.58 19.05 0.73
CA GLY A 130 -17.03 20.21 0.03
C GLY A 130 -15.64 20.65 0.53
N THR A 131 -14.87 19.74 1.14
CA THR A 131 -13.55 20.02 1.72
C THR A 131 -12.49 19.01 1.27
N ASN A 132 -11.24 19.19 1.69
CA ASN A 132 -10.15 18.24 1.50
C ASN A 132 -9.54 17.85 2.85
N ILE A 133 -9.06 16.61 2.97
CA ILE A 133 -8.41 16.08 4.16
C ILE A 133 -7.23 16.98 4.60
N GLN A 134 -6.47 17.55 3.66
CA GLN A 134 -5.35 18.44 3.99
C GLN A 134 -5.81 19.71 4.71
N ASP A 135 -6.87 20.35 4.24
CA ASP A 135 -7.40 21.56 4.87
C ASP A 135 -7.89 21.24 6.29
N LEU A 136 -8.45 20.05 6.48
CA LEU A 136 -8.87 19.50 7.77
C LEU A 136 -7.68 19.33 8.76
N PHE A 137 -6.59 18.73 8.29
CA PHE A 137 -5.36 18.55 9.09
C PHE A 137 -4.61 19.87 9.32
N THR A 138 -4.51 20.73 8.32
CA THR A 138 -3.82 22.03 8.44
C THR A 138 -4.58 22.95 9.38
N ALA A 139 -5.89 23.07 9.24
CA ALA A 139 -6.70 23.87 10.15
C ALA A 139 -6.52 23.40 11.61
N PHE A 140 -6.38 22.09 11.82
CA PHE A 140 -6.12 21.51 13.14
C PHE A 140 -4.75 21.87 13.71
N LEU A 141 -3.70 21.77 12.90
CA LEU A 141 -2.33 22.04 13.33
C LEU A 141 -2.04 23.53 13.51
N THR A 142 -2.66 24.40 12.71
CA THR A 142 -2.40 25.85 12.75
C THR A 142 -3.39 26.63 13.62
N GLY A 143 -4.41 25.96 14.16
CA GLY A 143 -5.34 26.45 15.19
C GLY A 143 -5.63 27.96 15.16
N PRO A 144 -6.50 28.46 14.27
CA PRO A 144 -7.13 29.74 14.53
C PRO A 144 -7.91 29.63 15.85
N THR A 145 -8.04 30.73 16.60
CA THR A 145 -8.90 30.85 17.80
C THR A 145 -10.34 30.39 17.56
N ASP A 146 -10.75 30.29 16.29
CA ASP A 146 -12.10 29.94 15.84
C ASP A 146 -12.23 28.46 15.43
N PHE A 147 -11.16 27.66 15.55
CA PHE A 147 -11.08 26.25 15.16
C PHE A 147 -12.23 25.37 15.69
N PRO A 148 -12.71 25.53 16.94
CA PRO A 148 -13.82 24.73 17.47
C PRO A 148 -15.19 25.10 16.89
N ALA A 149 -15.36 26.27 16.27
CA ALA A 149 -16.68 26.76 15.84
C ALA A 149 -17.08 26.25 14.45
N ARG A 150 -16.12 26.12 13.53
CA ARG A 150 -16.35 25.65 12.15
C ARG A 150 -16.59 24.15 12.08
N PHE A 151 -15.87 23.36 12.89
CA PHE A 151 -16.01 21.89 12.92
C PHE A 151 -17.07 21.37 13.87
N ARG A 152 -17.58 22.19 14.80
CA ARG A 152 -18.73 21.82 15.65
C ARG A 152 -19.98 21.49 14.83
N GLN A 153 -20.11 22.10 13.65
CA GLN A 153 -21.25 21.90 12.76
C GLN A 153 -21.20 20.55 12.02
N ASP A 154 -20.00 19.98 11.83
CA ASP A 154 -19.78 18.72 11.08
C ASP A 154 -19.08 17.62 11.92
N LEU A 155 -19.23 17.66 13.26
CA LEU A 155 -18.60 16.69 14.17
C LEU A 155 -18.87 15.24 13.79
N THR A 156 -20.09 14.93 13.37
CA THR A 156 -20.48 13.58 12.92
C THR A 156 -19.58 13.10 11.78
N ALA A 157 -19.32 13.95 10.79
CA ALA A 157 -18.51 13.59 9.65
C ALA A 157 -17.02 13.44 10.02
N VAL A 158 -16.53 14.25 10.96
CA VAL A 158 -15.18 14.10 11.52
C VAL A 158 -15.03 12.76 12.27
N TYR A 159 -16.03 12.39 13.08
CA TYR A 159 -16.04 11.08 13.75
C TYR A 159 -16.11 9.92 12.75
N GLU A 160 -16.88 10.04 11.67
CA GLU A 160 -16.94 9.04 10.61
C GLU A 160 -15.59 8.88 9.89
N ILE A 161 -14.92 9.98 9.56
CA ILE A 161 -13.57 9.96 8.98
C ILE A 161 -12.60 9.25 9.92
N PHE A 162 -12.58 9.58 11.22
CA PHE A 162 -11.70 8.93 12.19
C PHE A 162 -12.04 7.44 12.38
N GLY A 163 -13.32 7.11 12.46
CA GLY A 163 -13.78 5.73 12.58
C GLY A 163 -13.35 4.89 11.39
N LEU A 164 -13.53 5.39 10.17
CA LEU A 164 -13.11 4.71 8.94
C LEU A 164 -11.59 4.65 8.80
N TRP A 165 -10.86 5.66 9.27
CA TRP A 165 -9.40 5.62 9.27
C TRP A 165 -8.86 4.54 10.22
N ILE A 166 -9.39 4.44 11.45
CA ILE A 166 -9.05 3.37 12.39
C ILE A 166 -9.47 2.00 11.83
N ALA A 167 -10.69 1.90 11.26
CA ALA A 167 -11.17 0.67 10.66
C ALA A 167 -10.28 0.21 9.50
N ALA A 168 -9.87 1.13 8.62
CA ALA A 168 -8.89 0.84 7.57
C ALA A 168 -7.57 0.33 8.18
N ALA A 169 -7.00 1.01 9.17
CA ALA A 169 -5.77 0.56 9.81
C ALA A 169 -5.90 -0.85 10.43
N ALA A 170 -7.04 -1.16 11.08
CA ALA A 170 -7.30 -2.48 11.64
C ALA A 170 -7.43 -3.57 10.56
N VAL A 171 -8.15 -3.28 9.47
CA VAL A 171 -8.26 -4.18 8.31
C VAL A 171 -6.89 -4.43 7.68
N PHE A 172 -6.02 -3.41 7.61
CA PHE A 172 -4.66 -3.55 7.11
C PHE A 172 -3.84 -4.52 7.97
N VAL A 173 -3.90 -4.37 9.30
CA VAL A 173 -3.23 -5.29 10.23
C VAL A 173 -3.75 -6.71 10.06
N ALA A 174 -5.07 -6.89 9.99
CA ALA A 174 -5.68 -8.21 9.79
C ALA A 174 -5.21 -8.87 8.48
N ALA A 175 -5.15 -8.11 7.38
CA ALA A 175 -4.60 -8.60 6.12
C ALA A 175 -3.15 -9.10 6.30
N HIS A 176 -2.29 -8.30 6.95
CA HIS A 176 -0.89 -8.66 7.18
C HIS A 176 -0.70 -9.86 8.11
N VAL A 177 -1.58 -10.05 9.09
CA VAL A 177 -1.60 -11.26 9.92
C VAL A 177 -1.93 -12.49 9.06
N LEU A 178 -2.93 -12.38 8.18
CA LEU A 178 -3.23 -13.46 7.24
C LEU A 178 -2.06 -13.75 6.31
N LEU A 179 -1.31 -12.75 5.85
CA LEU A 179 -0.09 -12.97 5.05
C LEU A 179 0.98 -13.73 5.82
N ALA A 180 1.14 -13.48 7.12
CA ALA A 180 2.02 -14.27 7.97
C ALA A 180 1.55 -15.74 8.06
N ILE A 181 0.24 -15.97 8.10
CA ILE A 181 -0.33 -17.33 8.05
C ILE A 181 -0.11 -17.96 6.67
N VAL A 182 -0.28 -17.22 5.57
CA VAL A 182 0.03 -17.70 4.20
C VAL A 182 1.48 -18.16 4.12
N ARG A 183 2.43 -17.37 4.63
CA ARG A 183 3.85 -17.74 4.68
C ARG A 183 4.10 -19.03 5.46
N ARG A 184 3.41 -19.22 6.60
CA ARG A 184 3.55 -20.44 7.43
C ARG A 184 3.02 -21.68 6.72
N MET A 185 1.96 -21.55 5.94
CA MET A 185 1.37 -22.65 5.16
C MET A 185 2.06 -22.89 3.81
N ALA A 186 2.89 -21.94 3.35
CA ALA A 186 3.59 -22.03 2.08
C ALA A 186 4.53 -23.24 2.04
N ARG A 187 4.56 -23.95 0.91
CA ARG A 187 5.50 -25.06 0.67
C ARG A 187 6.92 -24.52 0.43
N ALA A 188 7.91 -25.41 0.31
CA ALA A 188 9.32 -25.00 0.18
C ALA A 188 9.63 -24.27 -1.12
N ASP A 189 8.90 -24.60 -2.17
CA ASP A 189 8.93 -24.05 -3.53
C ASP A 189 8.03 -22.82 -3.72
N ASP A 190 7.29 -22.41 -2.70
CA ASP A 190 6.33 -21.31 -2.80
C ASP A 190 7.00 -19.96 -2.45
N TRP A 191 6.91 -19.01 -3.37
CA TRP A 191 7.45 -17.65 -3.24
C TRP A 191 7.00 -16.94 -1.95
N ALA A 192 5.81 -17.27 -1.43
CA ALA A 192 5.29 -16.65 -0.22
C ALA A 192 6.18 -16.92 1.02
N ARG A 193 7.04 -17.96 0.97
CA ARG A 193 8.00 -18.31 2.02
C ARG A 193 9.11 -17.26 2.18
N GLY A 194 9.49 -16.59 1.08
CA GLY A 194 10.54 -15.57 1.05
C GLY A 194 10.10 -14.17 1.52
N LEU A 195 8.80 -13.95 1.76
CA LEU A 195 8.28 -12.64 2.09
C LEU A 195 8.65 -12.20 3.53
N PRO A 196 8.99 -10.93 3.76
CA PRO A 196 9.30 -10.38 5.09
C PRO A 196 8.03 -10.06 5.89
N VAL A 197 7.06 -10.99 5.91
CA VAL A 197 5.71 -10.78 6.47
C VAL A 197 5.71 -10.32 7.92
N TYR A 198 6.66 -10.75 8.75
CA TYR A 198 6.72 -10.34 10.15
C TYR A 198 7.11 -8.87 10.31
N ALA A 199 8.00 -8.37 9.46
CA ALA A 199 8.34 -6.94 9.43
C ALA A 199 7.13 -6.13 8.96
N TRP A 200 6.40 -6.61 7.95
CA TRP A 200 5.18 -5.95 7.47
C TRP A 200 4.05 -5.95 8.52
N THR A 201 3.82 -7.07 9.22
CA THR A 201 2.83 -7.13 10.30
C THR A 201 3.20 -6.18 11.43
N LEU A 202 4.48 -6.11 11.81
CA LEU A 202 4.96 -5.17 12.83
C LEU A 202 4.74 -3.72 12.40
N ALA A 203 5.13 -3.37 11.17
CA ALA A 203 4.94 -2.03 10.62
C ALA A 203 3.45 -1.64 10.57
N ALA A 204 2.58 -2.55 10.13
CA ALA A 204 1.13 -2.34 10.14
C ALA A 204 0.59 -2.13 11.56
N GLY A 205 1.08 -2.91 12.54
CA GLY A 205 0.72 -2.76 13.95
C GLY A 205 1.12 -1.40 14.53
N ILE A 206 2.37 -0.97 14.28
CA ILE A 206 2.86 0.36 14.68
C ILE A 206 2.01 1.46 14.03
N SER A 207 1.67 1.31 12.74
CA SER A 207 0.82 2.26 12.02
C SER A 207 -0.58 2.38 12.63
N LEU A 208 -1.19 1.26 13.09
CA LEU A 208 -2.48 1.29 13.77
C LEU A 208 -2.39 2.03 15.10
N VAL A 209 -1.37 1.73 15.91
CA VAL A 209 -1.14 2.41 17.19
C VAL A 209 -0.97 3.91 16.96
N ALA A 210 -0.12 4.32 16.01
CA ALA A 210 0.06 5.71 15.64
C ALA A 210 -1.25 6.38 15.18
N THR A 211 -2.06 5.68 14.36
CA THR A 211 -3.37 6.17 13.91
C THR A 211 -4.30 6.45 15.09
N VAL A 212 -4.37 5.54 16.06
CA VAL A 212 -5.19 5.72 17.27
C VAL A 212 -4.71 6.91 18.09
N PHE A 213 -3.40 7.04 18.32
CA PHE A 213 -2.84 8.18 19.05
C PHE A 213 -3.14 9.50 18.36
N ILE A 214 -2.97 9.57 17.03
CA ILE A 214 -3.32 10.76 16.26
C ILE A 214 -4.79 11.10 16.47
N VAL A 215 -5.71 10.14 16.23
CA VAL A 215 -7.14 10.37 16.42
C VAL A 215 -7.47 10.83 17.84
N LEU A 216 -6.87 10.22 18.88
CA LEU A 216 -7.09 10.64 20.26
C LEU A 216 -6.61 12.08 20.53
N SER A 217 -5.45 12.47 19.99
CA SER A 217 -4.98 13.86 20.05
C SER A 217 -5.95 14.81 19.33
N PHE A 218 -6.53 14.38 18.21
CA PHE A 218 -7.58 15.14 17.52
C PHE A 218 -8.82 15.33 18.38
N LEU A 219 -9.30 14.26 19.00
CA LEU A 219 -10.45 14.30 19.91
C LEU A 219 -10.20 15.18 21.14
N TYR A 220 -8.97 15.16 21.67
CA TYR A 220 -8.56 16.00 22.80
C TYR A 220 -8.71 17.50 22.49
N VAL A 221 -8.20 17.92 21.33
CA VAL A 221 -8.30 19.31 20.86
C VAL A 221 -9.74 19.70 20.52
N LEU A 222 -10.51 18.79 19.90
CA LEU A 222 -11.93 19.01 19.61
C LEU A 222 -12.76 19.21 20.89
N ALA A 223 -12.35 18.62 22.01
CA ALA A 223 -12.94 18.86 23.32
C ALA A 223 -12.56 20.22 23.93
N GLY A 224 -11.81 21.07 23.20
CA GLY A 224 -11.44 22.42 23.61
C GLY A 224 -10.18 22.49 24.48
N ARG A 225 -9.38 21.42 24.52
CA ARG A 225 -8.16 21.36 25.33
C ARG A 225 -6.93 21.63 24.44
N PRO A 226 -6.09 22.63 24.74
CA PRO A 226 -4.89 22.90 23.96
C PRO A 226 -3.87 21.77 24.14
N LEU A 227 -3.17 21.40 23.05
CA LEU A 227 -2.10 20.39 23.10
C LEU A 227 -0.83 20.89 23.82
N ALA A 228 -0.68 22.20 24.02
CA ALA A 228 0.55 22.83 24.51
C ALA A 228 0.67 22.91 26.04
N ASP A 229 -0.42 22.70 26.79
CA ASP A 229 -0.44 22.96 28.25
C ASP A 229 -0.13 21.71 29.11
N ASP A 230 -0.01 20.52 28.51
CA ASP A 230 0.13 19.23 29.23
C ASP A 230 1.41 18.43 28.88
N PHE A 231 2.46 19.07 28.34
CA PHE A 231 3.79 18.45 28.12
C PHE A 231 4.87 19.02 29.05
#